data_AF-A0AA37JK68-F1
#
_entry.id   AF-A0AA37JK68-F1
#
_cell.length_a   1.000
_cell.length_b   1.000
_cell.length_c   1.000
_cell.angle_alpha   90.00
_cell.angle_beta   90.00
_cell.angle_gamma   90.00
#
_symmetry.space_group_name_H-M   'P 1'
#
loop_
_entity.id
_entity.type
_entity.pdbx_description
1 polymer ?
#
loop_
_entity_poly.entity_id
_entity_poly.type
_entity_poly.pdbx_seq_one_letter_code
_entity_poly.pdbx_strand_id
1 'polypeptide(L)'
;MIIKSIEIEKFRAFENVSFYLGRRITAIAGRNATQKTTVLGMIGQPFTISKGHPMYGCKTIDGYNFRSQFKEKFKISPEHDMIGQHKWKLNLHRGAYENSYYSVESIARRQRNQEPTLRFWNAESRASGAGYIQLPVYFLSLSRLFPIGETGKTQAVASMLTSEELKYCIINFISDF
;
A
#
# COMPACT_ATOMS: atom_id res chain seq x y z
N MET A 1 -4.98 4.88 13.49
CA MET A 1 -5.36 4.38 12.15
C MET A 1 -6.17 5.45 11.44
N ILE A 2 -5.86 5.79 10.18
CA ILE A 2 -6.58 6.82 9.40
C ILE A 2 -7.81 6.27 8.67
N ILE A 3 -7.83 4.96 8.41
CA ILE A 3 -8.88 4.24 7.70
C ILE A 3 -9.83 3.61 8.73
N LYS A 4 -11.13 3.85 8.58
CA LYS A 4 -12.19 3.31 9.44
C LYS A 4 -12.65 1.93 8.97
N SER A 5 -12.91 1.78 7.69
CA SER A 5 -13.37 0.52 7.08
C SER A 5 -13.03 0.46 5.60
N ILE A 6 -13.11 -0.75 5.05
CA ILE A 6 -13.03 -1.03 3.62
C ILE A 6 -14.33 -1.72 3.18
N GLU A 7 -14.84 -1.30 2.03
CA GLU A 7 -15.98 -1.89 1.32
C GLU A 7 -15.48 -2.39 -0.02
N ILE A 8 -15.61 -3.67 -0.30
CA ILE A 8 -15.15 -4.32 -1.54
C ILE A 8 -16.41 -4.74 -2.30
N GLU A 9 -16.74 -3.99 -3.36
CA GLU A 9 -17.84 -4.34 -4.26
C GLU A 9 -17.47 -5.60 -5.05
N LYS A 10 -16.29 -5.59 -5.68
CA LYS A 10 -15.78 -6.72 -6.45
C LYS A 10 -14.26 -6.72 -6.48
N PHE A 11 -13.66 -7.85 -6.13
CA PHE A 11 -12.24 -8.13 -6.39
C PHE A 11 -12.02 -9.65 -6.33
N ARG A 12 -11.87 -10.32 -7.48
CA ARG A 12 -11.77 -11.79 -7.56
C ARG A 12 -12.92 -12.46 -6.77
N ALA A 13 -12.60 -13.23 -5.73
CA ALA A 13 -13.58 -13.91 -4.88
C ALA A 13 -14.24 -13.02 -3.83
N PHE A 14 -13.78 -11.77 -3.64
CA PHE A 14 -14.53 -10.81 -2.84
C PHE A 14 -15.68 -10.25 -3.67
N GLU A 15 -16.89 -10.39 -3.14
CA GLU A 15 -18.13 -9.84 -3.69
C GLU A 15 -18.94 -9.23 -2.54
N ASN A 16 -19.12 -7.91 -2.57
CA ASN A 16 -19.89 -7.14 -1.58
C ASN A 16 -19.51 -7.44 -0.11
N VAL A 17 -18.22 -7.44 0.17
CA VAL A 17 -17.68 -7.67 1.53
C VAL A 17 -17.25 -6.35 2.15
N SER A 18 -17.53 -6.16 3.43
CA SER A 18 -17.02 -5.02 4.19
C SER A 18 -16.51 -5.44 5.56
N PHE A 19 -15.54 -4.70 6.08
CA PHE A 19 -15.06 -4.87 7.46
C PHE A 19 -14.44 -3.58 8.00
N TYR A 20 -14.52 -3.43 9.32
CA TYR A 20 -13.90 -2.34 10.06
C TYR A 20 -12.44 -2.65 10.38
N LEU A 21 -11.61 -1.61 10.38
CA LEU A 21 -10.24 -1.70 10.84
C LEU A 21 -10.16 -1.26 12.31
N GLY A 22 -9.25 -1.89 13.04
CA GLY A 22 -8.95 -1.53 14.42
C GLY A 22 -8.36 -0.11 14.51
N ARG A 23 -8.63 0.57 15.63
CA ARG A 23 -8.19 1.96 15.84
C ARG A 23 -6.67 2.14 15.85
N ARG A 24 -5.95 1.12 16.34
CA ARG A 24 -4.49 1.12 16.48
C ARG A 24 -3.84 0.01 15.64
N ILE A 25 -4.26 -1.23 15.88
CA ILE A 25 -3.73 -2.42 15.21
C ILE A 25 -4.90 -3.20 14.60
N THR A 26 -4.68 -3.75 13.40
CA THR A 26 -5.60 -4.69 12.77
C THR A 26 -4.83 -5.95 12.38
N ALA A 27 -5.28 -7.11 12.84
CA ALA A 27 -4.73 -8.40 12.44
C ALA A 27 -5.65 -9.06 11.41
N ILE A 28 -5.10 -9.42 10.24
CA ILE A 28 -5.81 -10.16 9.19
C ILE A 28 -5.14 -11.53 9.08
N ALA A 29 -5.83 -12.57 9.54
CA ALA A 29 -5.33 -13.94 9.56
C ALA A 29 -6.21 -14.87 8.71
N GLY A 30 -5.69 -16.06 8.40
CA GLY A 30 -6.38 -17.05 7.57
C GLY A 30 -5.40 -17.97 6.83
N ARG A 31 -5.92 -19.01 6.18
CA ARG A 31 -5.12 -20.00 5.42
C ARG A 31 -4.39 -19.34 4.24
N ASN A 32 -3.40 -20.03 3.68
CA ASN A 32 -2.78 -19.57 2.43
C ASN A 32 -3.82 -19.45 1.32
N ALA A 33 -3.52 -18.60 0.32
CA ALA A 33 -4.40 -18.30 -0.81
C ALA A 33 -5.76 -17.62 -0.48
N THR A 34 -6.01 -17.19 0.77
CA THR A 34 -7.25 -16.46 1.14
C THR A 34 -7.18 -14.94 0.89
N GLN A 35 -6.34 -14.48 -0.04
CA GLN A 35 -6.26 -13.07 -0.48
C GLN A 35 -5.94 -12.03 0.61
N LYS A 36 -5.32 -12.42 1.74
CA LYS A 36 -4.91 -11.49 2.81
C LYS A 36 -3.98 -10.38 2.31
N THR A 37 -2.97 -10.73 1.51
CA THR A 37 -2.06 -9.77 0.88
C THR A 37 -2.80 -8.84 -0.08
N THR A 38 -3.83 -9.33 -0.77
CA THR A 38 -4.69 -8.51 -1.64
C THR A 38 -5.44 -7.47 -0.82
N VAL A 39 -6.01 -7.83 0.33
CA VAL A 39 -6.65 -6.88 1.25
C VAL A 39 -5.67 -5.81 1.71
N LEU A 40 -4.48 -6.22 2.16
CA LEU A 40 -3.43 -5.29 2.57
C LEU A 40 -3.01 -4.36 1.40
N GLY A 41 -2.96 -4.91 0.19
CA GLY A 41 -2.74 -4.17 -1.05
C GLY A 41 -3.83 -3.13 -1.31
N MET A 42 -5.11 -3.51 -1.22
CA MET A 42 -6.25 -2.61 -1.42
C MET A 42 -6.27 -1.46 -0.42
N ILE A 43 -5.92 -1.75 0.83
CA ILE A 43 -5.79 -0.75 1.91
C ILE A 43 -4.66 0.24 1.60
N GLY A 44 -3.48 -0.24 1.19
CA GLY A 44 -2.32 0.62 0.96
C GLY A 44 -2.33 1.33 -0.40
N GLN A 45 -3.08 0.83 -1.39
CA GLN A 45 -3.02 1.31 -2.77
C GLN A 45 -3.41 2.79 -2.94
N PRO A 46 -4.43 3.34 -2.25
CA PRO A 46 -4.83 4.73 -2.37
C PRO A 46 -3.81 5.77 -1.89
N PHE A 47 -2.71 5.37 -1.24
CA PHE A 47 -1.77 6.27 -0.59
C PHE A 47 -0.47 6.40 -1.39
N THR A 48 0.00 7.64 -1.57
CA THR A 48 1.31 7.93 -2.17
C THR A 48 1.81 9.30 -1.75
N ILE A 49 3.11 9.55 -1.93
CA ILE A 49 3.67 10.91 -1.95
C ILE A 49 4.04 11.30 -3.39
N SER A 50 3.45 12.38 -3.92
CA SER A 50 3.65 12.88 -5.30
C SER A 50 4.48 14.16 -5.34
N LYS A 51 4.88 14.59 -6.54
CA LYS A 51 5.60 15.85 -6.77
C LYS A 51 4.80 17.03 -6.20
N GLY A 52 5.48 17.91 -5.47
CA GLY A 52 4.87 19.07 -4.80
C GLY A 52 4.53 18.85 -3.32
N HIS A 53 4.54 17.62 -2.83
CA HIS A 53 4.42 17.34 -1.39
C HIS A 53 5.78 17.57 -0.69
N PRO A 54 5.83 18.12 0.54
CA PRO A 54 7.10 18.36 1.26
C PRO A 54 7.96 17.11 1.45
N MET A 55 7.33 15.95 1.63
CA MET A 55 8.02 14.65 1.72
C MET A 55 8.39 14.02 0.37
N TYR A 56 8.19 14.72 -0.75
CA TYR A 56 8.53 14.17 -2.06
C TYR A 56 10.05 13.94 -2.16
N GLY A 57 10.44 12.73 -2.53
CA GLY A 57 11.84 12.31 -2.56
C GLY A 57 12.31 11.63 -1.27
N CYS A 58 11.59 11.78 -0.15
CA CYS A 58 11.86 11.02 1.07
C CYS A 58 11.67 9.51 0.81
N LYS A 59 12.51 8.72 1.49
CA LYS A 59 12.52 7.26 1.38
C LYS A 59 12.14 6.63 2.71
N THR A 60 11.64 5.41 2.64
CA THR A 60 11.55 4.52 3.80
C THR A 60 12.95 4.14 4.27
N ILE A 61 13.07 3.58 5.47
CA ILE A 61 14.36 3.16 6.05
C ILE A 61 15.12 2.14 5.18
N ASP A 62 14.40 1.40 4.36
CA ASP A 62 14.90 0.43 3.38
C ASP A 62 14.99 1.00 1.95
N GLY A 63 14.93 2.33 1.78
CA GLY A 63 15.24 3.02 0.52
C GLY A 63 14.11 3.09 -0.50
N TYR A 64 12.89 2.65 -0.16
CA TYR A 64 11.75 2.69 -1.08
C TYR A 64 11.00 4.04 -1.01
N ASN A 65 10.28 4.37 -2.09
CA ASN A 65 9.38 5.52 -2.07
C ASN A 65 8.13 5.22 -1.24
N PHE A 66 7.52 6.26 -0.66
CA PHE A 66 6.18 6.20 -0.07
C PHE A 66 5.10 6.10 -1.14
N ARG A 67 5.10 5.01 -1.90
CA ARG A 67 4.10 4.68 -2.90
C ARG A 67 3.81 3.20 -2.85
N SER A 68 2.54 2.84 -2.97
CA SER A 68 2.18 1.44 -3.14
C SER A 68 2.77 0.87 -4.44
N GLN A 69 3.75 -0.03 -4.29
CA GLN A 69 4.35 -0.76 -5.42
C GLN A 69 3.34 -1.77 -5.98
N PHE A 70 2.49 -1.28 -6.89
CA PHE A 70 1.37 -2.02 -7.48
C PHE A 70 1.75 -3.42 -8.00
N LYS A 71 2.85 -3.54 -8.75
CA LYS A 71 3.29 -4.82 -9.35
C LYS A 71 3.73 -5.86 -8.32
N GLU A 72 4.24 -5.42 -7.18
CA GLU A 72 4.68 -6.32 -6.10
C GLU A 72 3.47 -6.86 -5.31
N LYS A 73 2.39 -6.07 -5.24
CA LYS A 73 1.24 -6.35 -4.37
C LYS A 73 0.09 -7.03 -5.09
N PHE A 74 -0.06 -6.76 -6.38
CA PHE A 74 -1.10 -7.34 -7.22
C PHE A 74 -0.45 -8.09 -8.38
N LYS A 75 -0.46 -9.43 -8.29
CA LYS A 75 -0.14 -10.31 -9.42
C LYS A 75 -1.37 -10.40 -10.33
N ILE A 76 -1.55 -9.37 -11.16
CA ILE A 76 -2.67 -9.26 -12.11
C ILE A 76 -2.43 -10.21 -13.29
N SER A 77 -3.43 -11.01 -13.62
CA SER A 77 -3.46 -11.85 -14.83
C SER A 77 -4.36 -11.21 -15.89
N PRO A 78 -3.86 -10.94 -17.10
CA PRO A 78 -4.71 -10.47 -18.21
C PRO A 78 -5.89 -11.40 -18.52
N GLU A 79 -5.75 -12.71 -18.24
CA GLU A 79 -6.77 -13.72 -18.50
C GLU A 79 -7.86 -13.79 -17.41
N HIS A 80 -7.52 -13.45 -16.17
CA HIS A 80 -8.40 -13.65 -15.01
C HIS A 80 -8.83 -12.36 -14.31
N ASP A 81 -8.13 -11.25 -14.51
CA ASP A 81 -8.41 -9.96 -13.87
C ASP A 81 -8.91 -8.97 -14.94
N MET A 82 -10.23 -8.97 -15.15
CA MET A 82 -10.87 -8.09 -16.14
C MET A 82 -10.96 -6.64 -15.65
N ILE A 83 -10.74 -5.69 -16.56
CA ILE A 83 -10.88 -4.26 -16.29
C ILE A 83 -12.34 -3.95 -15.93
N GLY A 84 -12.54 -3.12 -14.91
CA GLY A 84 -13.85 -2.78 -14.35
C GLY A 84 -14.34 -3.74 -13.25
N GLN A 85 -13.71 -4.91 -13.06
CA GLN A 85 -14.10 -5.89 -12.03
C GLN A 85 -13.33 -5.74 -10.70
N HIS A 86 -12.63 -4.62 -10.51
CA HIS A 86 -11.93 -4.35 -9.26
C HIS A 86 -12.41 -3.01 -8.74
N LYS A 87 -13.22 -3.06 -7.68
CA LYS A 87 -13.85 -1.89 -7.10
C LYS A 87 -13.91 -2.03 -5.59
N TRP A 88 -13.36 -1.04 -4.90
CA TRP A 88 -13.44 -0.94 -3.46
C TRP A 88 -13.39 0.51 -3.03
N LYS A 89 -13.85 0.76 -1.81
CA LYS A 89 -13.91 2.06 -1.17
C LYS A 89 -13.28 1.97 0.21
N LEU A 90 -12.42 2.92 0.51
CA LEU A 90 -11.90 3.14 1.87
C LEU A 90 -12.72 4.23 2.52
N ASN A 91 -13.30 3.97 3.68
CA ASN A 91 -13.88 5.00 4.53
C ASN A 91 -12.80 5.50 5.50
N LEU A 92 -12.64 6.81 5.57
CA LEU A 92 -11.57 7.47 6.32
C LEU A 92 -12.15 8.21 7.53
N HIS A 93 -11.34 8.37 8.57
CA HIS A 93 -11.69 9.28 9.66
C HIS A 93 -11.65 10.74 9.18
N ARG A 94 -12.52 11.59 9.75
CA ARG A 94 -12.58 13.02 9.41
C ARG A 94 -11.21 13.67 9.60
N GLY A 95 -10.80 14.51 8.64
CA GLY A 95 -9.52 15.22 8.67
C GLY A 95 -8.32 14.42 8.16
N ALA A 96 -8.47 13.13 7.82
CA ALA A 96 -7.37 12.35 7.22
C ALA A 96 -7.18 12.65 5.72
N TYR A 97 -8.24 13.09 5.04
CA TYR A 97 -8.27 13.45 3.62
C TYR A 97 -9.42 14.46 3.42
N GLU A 98 -9.42 15.17 2.27
CA GLU A 98 -10.46 16.14 1.92
C GLU A 98 -11.86 15.52 2.03
N ASN A 99 -12.00 14.30 1.53
CA ASN A 99 -13.23 13.51 1.64
C ASN A 99 -13.14 12.49 2.79
N SER A 100 -14.32 12.13 3.32
CA SER A 100 -14.44 11.06 4.32
C SER A 100 -14.26 9.65 3.75
N TYR A 101 -13.95 9.53 2.47
CA TYR A 101 -13.71 8.26 1.80
C TYR A 101 -12.85 8.44 0.54
N TYR A 102 -12.40 7.32 -0.02
CA TYR A 102 -11.69 7.25 -1.30
C TYR A 102 -12.10 5.99 -2.04
N SER A 103 -12.60 6.14 -3.27
CA SER A 103 -13.09 5.04 -4.10
C SER A 103 -12.07 4.68 -5.18
N VAL A 104 -11.88 3.38 -5.40
CA VAL A 104 -10.92 2.85 -6.37
C VAL A 104 -11.63 1.97 -7.38
N GLU A 105 -11.30 2.15 -8.65
CA GLU A 105 -11.70 1.25 -9.74
C GLU A 105 -10.50 0.82 -10.60
N SER A 106 -10.56 -0.39 -11.16
CA SER A 106 -9.67 -0.81 -12.24
C SER A 106 -10.07 -0.16 -13.56
N ILE A 107 -9.12 0.51 -14.21
CA ILE A 107 -9.29 1.13 -15.53
C ILE A 107 -8.18 0.68 -16.49
N ALA A 108 -8.43 0.84 -17.79
CA ALA A 108 -7.43 0.65 -18.83
C ALA A 108 -6.38 1.77 -18.78
N ARG A 109 -5.11 1.36 -18.81
CA ARG A 109 -3.97 2.22 -19.10
C ARG A 109 -3.50 1.91 -20.52
N ARG A 110 -3.80 2.81 -21.45
CA ARG A 110 -3.33 2.73 -22.83
C ARG A 110 -1.95 3.34 -22.95
N GLN A 111 -1.04 2.63 -23.59
CA GLN A 111 0.28 3.12 -23.99
C GLN A 111 0.39 2.97 -25.50
N ARG A 112 1.10 3.89 -26.17
CA ARG A 112 1.26 3.85 -27.62
C ARG A 112 1.91 2.52 -28.02
N ASN A 113 1.30 1.82 -28.98
CA ASN A 113 1.77 0.53 -29.52
C ASN A 113 1.89 -0.59 -28.47
N GLN A 114 1.11 -0.56 -27.40
CA GLN A 114 1.06 -1.64 -26.40
C GLN A 114 -0.38 -1.98 -26.04
N GLU A 115 -0.62 -3.24 -25.73
CA GLU A 115 -1.90 -3.70 -25.21
C GLU A 115 -2.28 -2.94 -23.93
N PRO A 116 -3.58 -2.59 -23.75
CA PRO A 116 -4.03 -1.92 -22.55
C PRO A 116 -3.71 -2.72 -21.29
N THR A 117 -3.06 -2.07 -20.33
CA THR A 117 -2.75 -2.70 -19.04
C THR A 117 -3.75 -2.25 -17.98
N LEU A 118 -4.05 -3.13 -17.02
CA LEU A 118 -4.90 -2.79 -15.88
C LEU A 118 -4.14 -1.88 -14.91
N ARG A 119 -4.79 -0.80 -14.46
CA ARG A 119 -4.34 0.02 -13.33
C ARG A 119 -5.51 0.33 -12.39
N PHE A 120 -5.20 0.60 -11.13
CA PHE A 120 -6.16 1.17 -10.19
C PHE A 120 -6.10 2.70 -10.20
N TRP A 121 -7.27 3.34 -10.15
CA TRP A 121 -7.43 4.79 -10.18
C TRP A 121 -8.56 5.26 -9.26
N ASN A 122 -8.56 6.55 -8.93
CA ASN A 122 -9.66 7.19 -8.22
C ASN A 122 -10.95 7.12 -9.06
N ALA A 123 -11.99 6.47 -8.54
CA ALA A 123 -13.24 6.31 -9.27
C ALA A 123 -14.03 7.63 -9.43
N GLU A 124 -13.77 8.62 -8.57
CA GLU A 124 -14.57 9.85 -8.51
C GLU A 124 -14.08 10.95 -9.43
N SER A 125 -12.81 10.90 -9.85
CA SER A 125 -12.28 11.93 -10.72
C SER A 125 -11.17 11.41 -11.63
N ARG A 126 -11.32 11.77 -12.91
CA ARG A 126 -10.38 11.48 -13.99
C ARG A 126 -9.51 12.68 -14.36
N ALA A 127 -9.66 13.79 -13.64
CA ALA A 127 -8.87 15.00 -13.87
C ALA A 127 -7.38 14.74 -13.59
N SER A 128 -6.52 15.43 -14.34
CA SER A 128 -5.09 15.44 -14.04
C SER A 128 -4.89 16.01 -12.63
N GLY A 129 -4.23 15.26 -11.75
CA GLY A 129 -4.05 15.65 -10.34
C GLY A 129 -5.11 15.13 -9.37
N ALA A 130 -6.19 14.49 -9.84
CA ALA A 130 -7.21 13.82 -9.01
C ALA A 130 -6.72 12.49 -8.38
N GLY A 131 -5.44 12.48 -8.01
CA GLY A 131 -4.67 11.29 -7.73
C GLY A 131 -4.96 10.68 -6.36
N TYR A 132 -3.94 9.99 -5.88
CA TYR A 132 -3.89 9.28 -4.61
C TYR A 132 -3.91 10.23 -3.40
N ILE A 133 -4.31 9.70 -2.24
CA ILE A 133 -4.20 10.38 -0.95
C ILE A 133 -2.73 10.67 -0.65
N GLN A 134 -2.39 11.95 -0.41
CA GLN A 134 -1.02 12.43 -0.19
C GLN A 134 -0.53 12.16 1.24
N LEU A 135 -0.54 10.90 1.66
CA LEU A 135 -0.01 10.48 2.96
C LEU A 135 1.00 9.33 2.77
N PRO A 136 2.05 9.28 3.59
CA PRO A 136 3.05 8.23 3.49
C PRO A 136 2.44 6.87 3.86
N VAL A 137 2.72 5.86 3.05
CA VAL A 137 2.35 4.46 3.31
C VAL A 137 3.60 3.60 3.30
N TYR A 138 3.76 2.77 4.33
CA TYR A 138 4.87 1.84 4.42
C TYR A 138 4.36 0.40 4.43
N PHE A 139 4.67 -0.34 3.37
CA PHE A 139 4.34 -1.75 3.25
C PHE A 139 5.54 -2.59 3.68
N LEU A 140 5.37 -3.36 4.77
CA LEU A 140 6.38 -4.27 5.27
C LEU A 140 5.98 -5.70 4.91
N SER A 141 6.84 -6.38 4.14
CA SER A 141 6.70 -7.83 3.94
C SER A 141 7.21 -8.58 5.17
N LEU A 142 6.44 -9.55 5.66
CA LEU A 142 6.85 -10.42 6.76
C LEU A 142 8.06 -11.30 6.41
N SER A 143 8.39 -11.46 5.12
CA SER A 143 9.66 -12.09 4.69
C SER A 143 10.91 -11.39 5.23
N ARG A 144 10.77 -10.20 5.81
CA ARG A 144 11.87 -9.43 6.41
C ARG A 144 11.94 -9.58 7.93
N LEU A 145 11.00 -10.33 8.54
CA LEU A 145 10.99 -10.65 9.96
C LEU A 145 11.46 -12.08 10.25
N PHE A 146 12.04 -12.78 9.26
CA PHE A 146 12.65 -14.09 9.53
C PHE A 146 13.80 -13.91 10.53
N PRO A 147 13.80 -14.66 11.64
CA PRO A 147 14.90 -14.65 12.59
C PRO A 147 16.21 -14.97 11.86
N ILE A 148 17.30 -14.32 12.26
CA ILE A 148 18.62 -14.50 11.62
C ILE A 148 19.03 -15.98 11.61
N GLY A 149 18.71 -16.73 12.66
CA GLY A 149 18.99 -18.17 12.75
C GLY A 149 18.18 -19.06 11.80
N GLU A 150 17.09 -18.55 11.22
CA GLU A 150 16.23 -19.26 10.25
C GLU A 150 16.49 -18.83 8.79
N THR A 151 17.30 -17.78 8.59
CA THR A 151 17.70 -17.32 7.25
C THR A 151 18.98 -18.02 6.79
N GLY A 152 19.08 -18.28 5.47
CA GLY A 152 20.30 -18.81 4.85
C GLY A 152 21.45 -17.77 4.82
N LYS A 153 22.12 -17.59 3.67
CA LYS A 153 23.16 -16.57 3.55
C LYS A 153 22.56 -15.16 3.71
N THR A 154 22.83 -14.50 4.84
CA THR A 154 22.48 -13.10 5.06
C THR A 154 23.47 -12.18 4.32
N GLN A 155 22.96 -11.20 3.58
CA GLN A 155 23.78 -10.10 3.08
C GLN A 155 23.59 -8.89 4.00
N ALA A 156 24.69 -8.35 4.52
CA ALA A 156 24.65 -7.07 5.20
C ALA A 156 24.24 -5.99 4.19
N VAL A 157 23.11 -5.34 4.42
CA VAL A 157 22.70 -4.19 3.64
C VAL A 157 23.33 -2.96 4.27
N ALA A 158 24.10 -2.19 3.50
CA ALA A 158 24.64 -0.92 3.97
C ALA A 158 23.49 0.01 4.35
N SER A 159 23.51 0.52 5.57
CA SER A 159 22.52 1.50 6.03
C SER A 159 22.62 2.76 5.18
N MET A 160 21.47 3.27 4.73
CA MET A 160 21.38 4.59 4.09
C MET A 160 21.22 5.72 5.12
N LEU A 161 21.20 5.39 6.41
CA LEU A 161 21.08 6.37 7.48
C LEU A 161 22.38 7.15 7.64
N THR A 162 22.23 8.46 7.83
CA THR A 162 23.30 9.35 8.24
C THR A 162 23.79 9.02 9.65
N SER A 163 25.00 9.49 10.00
CA SER A 163 25.54 9.33 11.35
C SER A 163 24.63 9.93 12.44
N GLU A 164 23.93 11.02 12.12
CA GLU A 164 22.97 11.66 13.01
C GLU A 164 21.73 10.80 13.22
N GLU A 165 21.15 10.26 12.15
CA GLU A 165 20.00 9.36 12.22
C GLU A 165 20.33 8.05 12.95
N LEU A 166 21.53 7.50 12.73
CA LEU A 166 22.02 6.33 13.46
C LEU A 166 22.13 6.63 14.96
N LYS A 167 22.75 7.76 15.31
CA LYS A 167 22.87 8.19 16.71
C LYS A 167 21.50 8.37 17.35
N TYR A 168 20.56 9.00 16.65
CA TYR A 168 19.18 9.14 17.09
C TYR A 168 18.52 7.78 17.33
N CYS A 169 18.66 6.84 16.40
CA CYS A 169 18.06 5.51 16.53
C CYS A 169 18.61 4.75 17.74
N ILE A 170 19.93 4.80 17.95
CA ILE A 170 20.59 4.14 19.09
C ILE A 170 20.05 4.70 20.41
N ILE A 171 20.00 6.03 20.54
CA ILE A 171 19.57 6.71 21.77
C ILE A 171 18.09 6.47 22.11
N ASN A 172 17.23 6.29 21.11
CA ASN A 172 15.78 6.26 21.34
C ASN A 172 15.15 4.86 21.24
N PHE A 173 15.83 3.88 20.63
CA PHE A 173 15.23 2.56 20.36
C PHE A 173 16.12 1.36 20.71
N ILE A 174 17.41 1.57 21.00
CA ILE A 174 18.35 0.47 21.26
C ILE A 174 18.93 0.55 22.68
N SER A 175 18.97 1.73 23.30
CA SER A 175 19.61 1.98 24.60
C SER A 175 18.95 1.34 25.83
N ASP A 176 17.85 0.58 25.67
CA ASP A 176 17.14 -0.09 26.77
C ASP A 176 17.48 -1.59 26.88
N PHE A 177 18.63 -2.02 26.37
CA PHE A 177 19.20 -3.35 26.59
C PHE A 177 20.57 -3.30 27.27
#